data_AF-A0A7L5YJF3-F1
#
_entry.id   AF-A0A7L5YJF3-F1
#
_cell.length_a   1.000
_cell.length_b   1.000
_cell.length_c   1.000
_cell.angle_alpha   90.00
_cell.angle_beta   90.00
_cell.angle_gamma   90.00
#
_symmetry.space_group_name_H-M   'P 1'
#
loop_
_entity.id
_entity.type
_entity.pdbx_description
1 polymer ?
#
loop_
_entity_poly.entity_id
_entity_poly.type
_entity_poly.pdbx_seq_one_letter_code
_entity_poly.pdbx_strand_id
1 'polypeptide(L)'
;MPTLLSPANNASSIALTPQLSWTAAANATSYHVQVAEDRYFTTIVAAAGNVAGTSWTVTPPLRIDRTYHWRVRGVNTCGASDWSSSFAFTTQATAPVCSLLVDDDDNDPDLRPMYTTALNALGIAYTVFDVGSGAGNGPTLSAMQPYSNVIWFAGDKVGGNAQRDR
;
A
#
# COMPACT_ATOMS: atom_id res chain seq x y z
N MET A 1 12.70 -8.54 -31.05
CA MET A 1 11.75 -8.12 -29.99
C MET A 1 12.54 -7.68 -28.75
N PRO A 2 12.01 -6.79 -27.91
CA PRO A 2 12.68 -6.36 -26.68
C PRO A 2 12.63 -7.44 -25.60
N THR A 3 13.60 -7.44 -24.69
CA THR A 3 13.67 -8.31 -23.50
C THR A 3 13.42 -7.48 -22.25
N LEU A 4 12.57 -7.96 -21.34
CA LEU A 4 12.20 -7.25 -20.12
C LEU A 4 13.34 -7.29 -19.10
N LEU A 5 13.60 -6.17 -18.41
CA LEU A 5 14.70 -6.03 -17.44
C LEU A 5 14.17 -5.74 -16.03
N SER A 6 13.39 -4.68 -15.85
CA SER A 6 12.88 -4.25 -14.55
C SER A 6 11.39 -3.85 -14.63
N PRO A 7 10.57 -4.15 -13.61
CA PRO A 7 10.85 -5.06 -12.50
C PRO A 7 11.20 -6.48 -12.98
N ALA A 8 12.08 -7.16 -12.25
CA ALA A 8 12.43 -8.56 -12.55
C ALA A 8 11.19 -9.45 -12.47
N ASN A 9 11.18 -10.57 -13.20
CA ASN A 9 10.03 -11.47 -13.21
C ASN A 9 9.75 -12.00 -11.80
N ASN A 10 8.49 -11.90 -11.38
CA ASN A 10 7.97 -12.22 -10.05
C ASN A 10 8.54 -11.36 -8.90
N ALA A 11 9.09 -10.17 -9.19
CA ALA A 11 9.53 -9.26 -8.14
C ALA A 11 8.34 -8.84 -7.25
N SER A 12 8.59 -8.71 -5.94
CA SER A 12 7.61 -8.24 -4.95
C SER A 12 8.01 -6.87 -4.42
N SER A 13 7.12 -6.26 -3.64
CA SER A 13 7.38 -4.97 -2.98
C SER A 13 7.69 -3.83 -3.95
N ILE A 14 7.07 -3.86 -5.13
CA ILE A 14 7.27 -2.85 -6.15
C ILE A 14 6.43 -1.60 -5.85
N ALA A 15 7.01 -0.41 -6.04
CA ALA A 15 6.29 0.85 -5.87
C ALA A 15 5.01 0.91 -6.73
N LEU A 16 4.04 1.75 -6.37
CA LEU A 16 2.77 1.86 -7.09
C LEU A 16 2.91 2.53 -8.47
N THR A 17 4.00 3.25 -8.71
CA THR A 17 4.37 3.84 -10.01
C THR A 17 5.72 3.28 -10.46
N PRO A 18 5.82 1.99 -10.78
CA PRO A 18 7.09 1.39 -11.14
C PRO A 18 7.61 1.97 -12.46
N GLN A 19 8.93 2.08 -12.57
CA GLN A 19 9.59 2.26 -13.85
C GLN A 19 9.82 0.90 -14.49
N LEU A 20 9.16 0.64 -15.62
CA LEU A 20 9.39 -0.53 -16.45
C LEU A 20 10.58 -0.25 -17.36
N SER A 21 11.48 -1.21 -17.55
CA SER A 21 12.62 -1.10 -18.46
C SER A 21 12.90 -2.38 -19.24
N TRP A 22 13.36 -2.24 -20.47
CA TRP A 22 13.60 -3.35 -21.40
C TRP A 22 14.86 -3.10 -22.24
N THR A 23 15.31 -4.10 -22.99
CA THR A 23 16.42 -3.94 -23.95
C THR A 23 15.95 -3.28 -25.24
N ALA A 24 16.85 -2.55 -25.90
CA ALA A 24 16.55 -2.03 -27.23
C ALA A 24 16.34 -3.19 -28.22
N ALA A 25 15.26 -3.13 -29.01
CA ALA A 25 15.03 -4.05 -30.11
C ALA A 25 15.64 -3.50 -31.39
N ALA A 26 16.33 -4.35 -32.16
CA ALA A 26 16.87 -3.97 -33.46
C ALA A 26 15.76 -3.41 -34.37
N ASN A 27 16.04 -2.27 -35.01
CA ASN A 27 15.15 -1.56 -35.93
C ASN A 27 13.84 -1.02 -35.32
N ALA A 28 13.66 -1.03 -33.99
CA ALA A 28 12.52 -0.36 -33.35
C ALA A 28 12.80 1.14 -33.21
N THR A 29 11.85 1.98 -33.63
CA THR A 29 11.89 3.43 -33.45
C THR A 29 11.07 3.87 -32.23
N SER A 30 10.14 3.04 -31.77
CA SER A 30 9.39 3.25 -30.55
C SER A 30 8.87 1.92 -29.96
N TYR A 31 8.24 1.98 -28.80
CA TYR A 31 7.69 0.81 -28.11
C TYR A 31 6.24 1.01 -27.68
N HIS A 32 5.50 -0.09 -27.70
CA HIS A 32 4.21 -0.22 -27.03
C HIS A 32 4.39 -1.06 -25.77
N VAL A 33 3.82 -0.60 -24.66
CA VAL A 33 3.91 -1.22 -23.34
C VAL A 33 2.51 -1.43 -22.78
N GLN A 34 2.28 -2.59 -22.15
CA GLN A 34 1.02 -2.89 -21.48
C GLN A 34 1.29 -3.45 -20.08
N VAL A 35 0.42 -3.07 -19.13
CA VAL A 35 0.32 -3.62 -17.78
C VAL A 35 -1.12 -4.10 -17.59
N ALA A 36 -1.28 -5.32 -17.10
CA ALA A 36 -2.56 -5.99 -16.93
C ALA A 36 -2.68 -6.65 -15.56
N GLU A 37 -3.90 -6.86 -15.10
CA GLU A 37 -4.19 -7.62 -13.86
C GLU A 37 -4.15 -9.14 -14.08
N ASP A 38 -4.14 -9.59 -15.33
CA ASP A 38 -4.14 -11.00 -15.69
C ASP A 38 -3.07 -11.35 -16.72
N ARG A 39 -2.61 -12.60 -16.70
CA ARG A 39 -1.54 -13.11 -17.58
C ARG A 39 -1.91 -13.15 -19.07
N TYR A 40 -3.19 -13.11 -19.40
CA TYR A 40 -3.70 -13.16 -20.76
C TYR A 40 -3.88 -11.76 -21.35
N PHE A 41 -3.63 -10.70 -20.57
CA PHE A 41 -3.78 -9.31 -20.98
C PHE A 41 -5.21 -8.98 -21.43
N THR A 42 -6.20 -9.57 -20.76
CA THR A 42 -7.63 -9.28 -20.98
C THR A 42 -8.09 -8.00 -20.26
N THR A 43 -7.49 -7.71 -19.11
CA THR A 43 -7.75 -6.54 -18.28
C THR A 43 -6.51 -5.66 -18.23
N ILE A 44 -6.36 -4.79 -19.23
CA ILE A 44 -5.29 -3.78 -19.28
C ILE A 44 -5.63 -2.64 -18.33
N VAL A 45 -4.74 -2.37 -17.37
CA VAL A 45 -4.90 -1.28 -16.39
C VAL A 45 -4.05 -0.06 -16.71
N ALA A 46 -2.96 -0.25 -17.44
CA ALA A 46 -2.13 0.84 -17.92
C ALA A 46 -1.45 0.44 -19.24
N ALA A 47 -1.28 1.41 -20.14
CA ALA A 47 -0.59 1.20 -21.40
C ALA A 47 0.07 2.49 -21.87
N ALA A 48 1.17 2.35 -22.61
CA ALA A 48 1.82 3.45 -23.30
C ALA A 48 2.11 3.06 -24.75
N GLY A 49 1.87 4.01 -25.65
CA GLY A 49 2.22 3.91 -27.06
C GLY A 49 3.39 4.85 -27.40
N ASN A 50 4.09 4.55 -28.49
CA ASN A 50 5.15 5.39 -29.04
C ASN A 50 6.25 5.81 -28.03
N VAL A 51 6.60 4.94 -27.09
CA VAL A 51 7.69 5.22 -26.14
C VAL A 51 9.01 5.23 -26.91
N ALA A 52 9.68 6.37 -26.98
CA ALA A 52 10.93 6.50 -27.76
C ALA A 52 12.14 5.85 -27.06
N GLY A 53 12.14 5.83 -25.73
CA GLY A 53 13.19 5.19 -24.92
C GLY A 53 12.92 3.72 -24.64
N THR A 54 13.78 3.14 -23.80
CA THR A 54 13.68 1.75 -23.34
C THR A 54 13.15 1.64 -21.90
N SER A 55 12.46 2.68 -21.43
CA SER A 55 11.81 2.69 -20.14
C SER A 55 10.54 3.53 -20.15
N TRP A 56 9.62 3.20 -19.24
CA TRP A 56 8.39 3.93 -19.03
C TRP A 56 7.93 3.82 -17.58
N THR A 57 7.59 4.94 -16.95
CA THR A 57 7.00 4.96 -15.61
C THR A 57 5.50 4.79 -15.71
N VAL A 58 4.96 3.78 -15.03
CA VAL A 58 3.53 3.48 -15.04
C VAL A 58 2.75 4.62 -14.40
N THR A 59 1.70 5.07 -15.10
CA THR A 59 0.74 6.06 -14.63
C THR A 59 -0.65 5.72 -15.20
N PRO A 60 -1.75 5.88 -14.44
CA PRO A 60 -1.82 6.30 -13.03
C PRO A 60 -1.22 5.27 -12.05
N PRO A 61 -1.05 5.62 -10.75
CA PRO A 61 -0.57 4.67 -9.75
C PRO A 61 -1.41 3.39 -9.70
N LEU A 62 -0.74 2.26 -9.57
CA LEU A 62 -1.35 0.93 -9.44
C LEU A 62 -1.90 0.71 -8.03
N ARG A 63 -2.80 -0.27 -7.90
CA ARG A 63 -3.33 -0.69 -6.60
C ARG A 63 -2.26 -1.43 -5.79
N ILE A 64 -2.30 -1.21 -4.49
CA ILE A 64 -1.43 -1.82 -3.49
C ILE A 64 -1.72 -3.32 -3.33
N ASP A 65 -0.71 -4.11 -2.99
CA ASP A 65 -0.79 -5.56 -2.78
C ASP A 65 -1.49 -6.32 -3.93
N ARG A 66 -1.09 -6.01 -5.17
CA ARG A 66 -1.62 -6.64 -6.38
C ARG A 66 -0.51 -7.11 -7.30
N THR A 67 -0.70 -8.31 -7.86
CA THR A 67 0.14 -8.83 -8.92
C THR A 67 -0.33 -8.27 -10.26
N TYR A 68 0.61 -7.75 -11.05
CA TYR A 68 0.41 -7.30 -12.41
C TYR A 68 1.33 -8.03 -13.37
N HIS A 69 0.88 -8.14 -14.61
CA HIS A 69 1.64 -8.69 -15.74
C HIS A 69 1.96 -7.57 -16.72
N TRP A 70 3.16 -7.55 -17.27
CA TRP A 70 3.56 -6.55 -18.23
C TRP A 70 4.35 -7.11 -19.40
N ARG A 71 4.21 -6.47 -20.56
CA ARG A 71 4.85 -6.87 -21.82
C ARG A 71 5.15 -5.65 -22.69
N VAL A 72 6.13 -5.82 -23.58
CA VAL A 72 6.58 -4.76 -24.49
C VAL A 72 6.71 -5.30 -25.91
N ARG A 73 6.39 -4.49 -26.92
CA ARG A 73 6.74 -4.76 -28.32
C ARG A 73 7.40 -3.55 -28.97
N GLY A 74 8.32 -3.81 -29.90
CA GLY A 74 8.94 -2.77 -30.70
C GLY A 74 8.03 -2.37 -31.86
N VAL A 75 8.13 -1.11 -32.28
CA VAL A 75 7.38 -0.55 -33.40
C VAL A 75 8.33 0.23 -34.30
N ASN A 76 8.13 0.12 -35.60
CA ASN A 76 8.78 0.95 -36.61
C ASN A 76 7.82 1.25 -37.77
N THR A 77 8.33 1.87 -38.83
CA THR A 77 7.55 2.26 -40.01
C THR A 77 6.94 1.07 -40.75
N CYS A 78 7.52 -0.12 -40.64
CA CYS A 78 7.01 -1.34 -41.25
C CYS A 78 5.94 -2.02 -40.39
N GLY A 79 5.81 -1.66 -39.11
CA GLY A 79 4.79 -2.20 -38.21
C GLY A 79 5.31 -2.50 -36.81
N ALA A 80 4.51 -3.26 -36.05
CA ALA A 80 4.85 -3.71 -34.71
C ALA A 80 5.39 -5.14 -34.72
N SER A 81 6.37 -5.42 -33.86
CA SER A 81 6.81 -6.79 -33.60
C SER A 81 5.77 -7.58 -32.79
N ASP A 82 6.01 -8.88 -32.66
CA ASP A 82 5.40 -9.66 -31.58
C ASP A 82 5.71 -9.05 -30.21
N TRP A 83 4.82 -9.33 -29.26
CA TRP A 83 5.03 -9.02 -27.86
C TRP A 83 6.16 -9.86 -27.27
N SER A 84 6.90 -9.28 -26.34
CA SER A 84 7.83 -10.01 -25.49
C SER A 84 7.11 -11.08 -24.67
N SER A 85 7.87 -12.05 -24.14
CA SER A 85 7.42 -12.81 -22.97
C SER A 85 7.05 -11.83 -21.85
N SER A 86 5.94 -12.07 -21.17
CA SER A 86 5.49 -11.21 -20.08
C SER A 86 6.26 -11.49 -18.80
N PHE A 87 6.54 -10.44 -18.03
CA PHE A 87 6.97 -10.56 -16.63
C PHE A 87 5.79 -10.24 -15.71
N ALA A 88 5.82 -10.78 -14.50
CA ALA A 88 4.92 -10.41 -13.42
C ALA A 88 5.66 -9.63 -12.33
N PHE A 89 4.97 -8.77 -11.61
CA PHE A 89 5.45 -8.20 -10.36
C PHE A 89 4.29 -7.94 -9.41
N THR A 90 4.57 -7.90 -8.11
CA THR A 90 3.58 -7.58 -7.08
C THR A 90 3.92 -6.24 -6.44
N THR A 91 2.96 -5.33 -6.42
CA THR A 91 3.11 -4.04 -5.76
C THR A 91 3.32 -4.24 -4.25
N GLN A 92 3.98 -3.28 -3.62
CA GLN A 92 4.14 -3.26 -2.17
C GLN A 92 2.80 -3.48 -1.48
N ALA A 93 2.80 -4.30 -0.42
CA ALA A 93 1.72 -4.28 0.54
C ALA A 93 1.94 -3.08 1.48
N THR A 94 0.87 -2.55 2.07
CA THR A 94 1.03 -1.78 3.30
C THR A 94 1.68 -2.70 4.33
N ALA A 95 2.80 -2.29 4.91
CA ALA A 95 3.32 -2.99 6.07
C ALA A 95 2.18 -3.16 7.10
N PRO A 96 2.10 -4.29 7.81
CA PRO A 96 1.17 -4.39 8.91
C PRO A 96 1.44 -3.22 9.85
N VAL A 97 0.45 -2.33 9.99
CA VAL A 97 0.55 -1.23 10.94
C VAL A 97 0.48 -1.84 12.32
N CYS A 98 1.62 -1.98 12.98
CA CYS A 98 1.64 -2.26 14.41
C CYS A 98 1.12 -1.00 15.10
N SER A 99 -0.14 -1.05 15.54
CA SER A 99 -0.81 0.06 16.21
C SER A 99 -0.80 -0.19 17.72
N LEU A 100 -0.34 0.79 18.49
CA LEU A 100 -0.53 0.80 19.94
C LEU A 100 -1.79 1.60 20.25
N LEU A 101 -2.75 0.98 20.95
CA LEU A 101 -3.90 1.67 21.52
C LEU A 101 -3.56 2.00 22.97
N VAL A 102 -3.49 3.27 23.30
CA VAL A 102 -3.36 3.73 24.68
C VAL A 102 -4.76 4.00 25.19
N ASP A 103 -5.14 3.25 26.21
CA ASP A 103 -6.45 3.32 26.84
C ASP A 103 -6.32 4.02 28.18
N ASP A 104 -6.90 5.21 28.27
CA ASP A 104 -6.76 6.14 29.38
C ASP A 104 -8.16 6.68 29.75
N ASP A 105 -9.11 5.76 29.91
CA ASP A 105 -10.54 6.04 30.20
C ASP A 105 -10.98 5.63 31.62
N ASP A 106 -10.01 5.24 32.47
CA ASP A 106 -10.21 4.76 33.84
C ASP A 106 -11.26 3.61 33.97
N ASN A 107 -11.65 2.95 32.87
CA ASN A 107 -12.77 2.00 32.77
C ASN A 107 -14.12 2.53 33.29
N ASP A 108 -14.39 3.84 33.28
CA ASP A 108 -15.64 4.43 33.80
C ASP A 108 -16.21 5.58 32.91
N PRO A 109 -16.93 5.26 31.82
CA PRO A 109 -17.26 3.92 31.33
C PRO A 109 -16.13 3.31 30.49
N ASP A 110 -15.93 1.99 30.58
CA ASP A 110 -15.01 1.25 29.71
C ASP A 110 -15.43 1.34 28.22
N LEU A 111 -14.66 2.09 27.44
CA LEU A 111 -14.82 2.28 26.01
C LEU A 111 -13.93 1.35 25.18
N ARG A 112 -13.06 0.55 25.82
CA ARG A 112 -12.20 -0.43 25.13
C ARG A 112 -12.95 -1.34 24.18
N PRO A 113 -14.10 -1.91 24.54
CA PRO A 113 -14.86 -2.75 23.64
C PRO A 113 -15.28 -2.03 22.35
N MET A 114 -15.56 -0.72 22.39
CA MET A 114 -16.04 0.02 21.22
C MET A 114 -14.98 0.14 20.14
N TYR A 115 -13.79 0.63 20.47
CA TYR A 115 -12.74 0.82 19.47
C TYR A 115 -12.10 -0.50 19.04
N THR A 116 -11.91 -1.47 19.96
CA THR A 116 -11.35 -2.78 19.60
C THR A 116 -12.27 -3.56 18.66
N THR A 117 -13.59 -3.49 18.86
CA THR A 117 -14.57 -4.10 17.94
C THR A 117 -14.46 -3.52 16.53
N ALA A 118 -14.36 -2.18 16.40
CA ALA A 118 -14.21 -1.52 15.12
C ALA A 118 -12.90 -1.93 14.40
N LEU A 119 -11.78 -1.97 15.12
CA LEU A 119 -10.48 -2.36 14.56
C LEU A 119 -10.46 -3.83 14.10
N ASN A 120 -11.05 -4.72 14.89
CA ASN A 120 -11.19 -6.12 14.53
C ASN A 120 -12.06 -6.30 13.27
N ALA A 121 -13.16 -5.56 13.15
CA ALA A 121 -14.01 -5.58 11.95
C ALA A 121 -13.28 -5.08 10.68
N LEU A 122 -12.31 -4.19 10.85
CA LEU A 122 -11.45 -3.68 9.77
C LEU A 122 -10.22 -4.56 9.50
N GLY A 123 -9.99 -5.61 10.30
CA GLY A 123 -8.80 -6.47 10.19
C GLY A 123 -7.49 -5.77 10.55
N ILE A 124 -7.55 -4.71 11.38
CA ILE A 124 -6.37 -3.95 11.80
C ILE A 124 -5.76 -4.61 13.03
N ALA A 125 -4.47 -4.97 12.96
CA ALA A 125 -3.73 -5.51 14.09
C ALA A 125 -3.33 -4.39 15.07
N TYR A 126 -3.46 -4.67 16.38
CA TYR A 126 -3.12 -3.72 17.44
C TYR A 126 -2.63 -4.41 18.72
N THR A 127 -1.97 -3.63 19.58
CA THR A 127 -1.73 -3.96 20.98
C THR A 127 -2.38 -2.89 21.85
N VAL A 128 -2.70 -3.24 23.11
CA VAL A 128 -3.32 -2.30 24.04
C VAL A 128 -2.37 -2.01 25.20
N PHE A 129 -2.20 -0.73 25.52
CA PHE A 129 -1.59 -0.24 26.74
C PHE A 129 -2.69 0.36 27.61
N ASP A 130 -2.96 -0.29 28.73
CA ASP A 130 -3.95 0.16 29.72
C ASP A 130 -3.29 1.11 30.72
N VAL A 131 -3.67 2.37 30.68
CA VAL A 131 -3.37 3.34 31.74
C VAL A 131 -4.42 3.12 32.83
N GLY A 132 -4.15 2.18 33.73
CA GLY A 132 -5.10 1.87 34.81
C GLY A 132 -5.46 3.09 35.67
N SER A 133 -6.54 2.98 36.45
CA SER A 133 -7.29 4.04 37.16
C SER A 133 -6.56 4.87 38.22
N GLY A 134 -5.24 5.02 38.16
CA GLY A 134 -4.45 5.73 39.15
C GLY A 134 -3.20 6.33 38.55
N ALA A 135 -3.30 7.57 38.04
CA ALA A 135 -2.20 8.48 37.72
C ALA A 135 -0.95 7.82 37.12
N GLY A 136 -1.15 6.78 36.32
CA GLY A 136 -0.07 6.07 35.65
C GLY A 136 0.46 6.99 34.57
N ASN A 137 1.77 7.20 34.54
CA ASN A 137 2.37 7.79 33.34
C ASN A 137 2.04 6.85 32.17
N GLY A 138 1.55 7.40 31.05
CA GLY A 138 1.30 6.63 29.84
C GLY A 138 2.56 5.93 29.30
N PRO A 139 2.47 5.25 28.15
CA PRO A 139 3.59 4.45 27.65
C PRO A 139 4.85 5.33 27.49
N THR A 140 6.02 4.78 27.85
CA THR A 140 7.29 5.47 27.62
C THR A 140 7.58 5.55 26.12
N LEU A 141 8.45 6.48 25.70
CA LEU A 141 8.91 6.54 24.31
C LEU A 141 9.47 5.19 23.84
N SER A 142 10.22 4.49 24.70
CA SER A 142 10.74 3.16 24.40
C SER A 142 9.66 2.09 24.24
N ALA A 143 8.54 2.20 24.97
CA ALA A 143 7.39 1.34 24.79
C ALA A 143 6.63 1.63 23.49
N MET A 144 6.68 2.87 23.00
CA MET A 144 6.04 3.28 21.74
C MET A 144 6.90 3.01 20.49
N GLN A 145 8.22 2.95 20.63
CA GLN A 145 9.18 2.76 19.52
C GLN A 145 8.90 1.59 18.56
N PRO A 146 8.37 0.43 18.99
CA PRO A 146 8.06 -0.68 18.09
C PRO A 146 6.85 -0.45 17.17
N TYR A 147 6.04 0.58 17.45
CA TYR A 147 4.76 0.81 16.77
C TYR A 147 4.89 1.91 15.72
N SER A 148 4.26 1.70 14.57
CA SER A 148 4.22 2.70 13.49
C SER A 148 3.14 3.75 13.71
N ASN A 149 2.14 3.44 14.53
CA ASN A 149 1.05 4.31 14.93
C ASN A 149 0.78 4.16 16.42
N VAL A 150 0.52 5.28 17.11
CA VAL A 150 -0.02 5.30 18.48
C VAL A 150 -1.35 6.04 18.43
N ILE A 151 -2.41 5.38 18.90
CA ILE A 151 -3.76 5.94 19.00
C ILE A 151 -4.07 6.06 20.49
N TRP A 152 -4.28 7.29 20.97
CA TRP A 152 -4.57 7.55 22.37
C TRP A 152 -6.05 7.85 22.55
N PHE A 153 -6.73 7.03 23.35
CA PHE A 153 -8.09 7.27 23.81
C PHE A 153 -8.02 7.80 25.24
N ALA A 154 -8.34 9.08 25.39
CA ALA A 154 -8.49 9.72 26.69
C ALA A 154 -9.94 10.22 26.81
N GLY A 155 -10.57 10.01 27.95
CA GLY A 155 -11.92 10.49 28.20
C GLY A 155 -12.32 10.34 29.66
N ASP A 156 -12.53 11.46 30.34
CA ASP A 156 -13.23 11.53 31.61
C ASP A 156 -14.76 11.53 31.39
N LYS A 157 -15.51 11.18 32.45
CA LYS A 157 -16.99 11.21 32.46
C LYS A 157 -17.53 12.48 31.80
N VAL A 158 -18.28 12.32 30.71
CA VAL A 158 -19.18 13.38 30.20
C VAL A 158 -20.34 13.55 31.19
N GLY A 159 -20.10 14.28 32.27
CA GLY A 159 -21.03 14.42 33.39
C GLY A 159 -20.68 15.63 34.26
N GLY A 160 -20.76 16.83 33.69
CA GLY A 160 -20.71 18.07 34.46
C GLY A 160 -21.83 18.08 35.50
N ASN A 161 -21.48 17.93 36.78
CA ASN A 161 -22.40 18.24 37.86
C ASN A 161 -22.65 19.75 37.86
N ALA A 162 -23.83 20.16 37.39
CA ALA A 162 -24.36 21.48 37.69
C ALA A 162 -24.50 21.61 39.21
N GLN A 163 -23.60 22.36 39.85
CA GLN A 163 -23.83 22.83 41.21
C GLN A 163 -25.03 23.78 41.18
N ARG A 164 -26.21 23.25 41.56
CA ARG A 164 -27.32 24.07 42.02
C ARG A 164 -27.05 24.43 43.47
N ASP A 165 -26.41 25.56 43.69
CA ASP A 165 -26.47 26.21 45.00
C ASP A 165 -27.82 26.92 45.13
N ARG A 166 -28.52 26.58 46.22
CA ARG A 166 -29.73 27.25 46.71
C ARG A 166 -29.34 28.45 47.57
#